data_AF-A0A2V6W7D0-F1
#
_entry.id   AF-A0A2V6W7D0-F1
#
_cell.length_a   1.000
_cell.length_b   1.000
_cell.length_c   1.000
_cell.angle_alpha   90.00
_cell.angle_beta   90.00
_cell.angle_gamma   90.00
#
_symmetry.space_group_name_H-M   'P 1'
#
loop_
_entity.id
_entity.type
_entity.pdbx_description
1 polymer ?
#
loop_
_entity_poly.entity_id
_entity_poly.type
_entity_poly.pdbx_seq_one_letter_code
_entity_poly.pdbx_strand_id
1 'polypeptide(L)'
;MTRRRSPTAWGWAAAGRARARPSGPTPPRAGARPVRDPVAIVAAGVVTPIGQDLDAFWSSLLTGGAGITRIERFPVADLGVGLGGEIKKLPPAPRRAPECRASRLLLAAASELSVGGGALLARDPARLAVVVGTALGGVEEGERALAGATGLRTLAGALYDSPARNLARGLGASSSGTGWPTSSSPAATTSSAASSCGGSTSSAP
;
A
#
# COMPACT_ATOMS: atom_id res chain seq x y z
N MET A 1 -85.88 2.98 42.65
CA MET A 1 -87.18 2.54 42.11
C MET A 1 -87.07 2.37 40.60
N THR A 2 -87.65 1.29 40.12
CA THR A 2 -87.55 0.62 38.81
C THR A 2 -88.28 1.29 37.65
N ARG A 3 -87.73 1.21 36.42
CA ARG A 3 -88.36 0.62 35.19
C ARG A 3 -87.41 0.78 33.98
N ARG A 4 -86.95 -0.33 33.36
CA ARG A 4 -87.52 -1.09 32.19
C ARG A 4 -86.91 -0.62 30.84
N ARG A 5 -85.88 -1.33 30.31
CA ARG A 5 -85.88 -2.22 29.10
C ARG A 5 -86.37 -1.53 27.79
N SER A 6 -85.48 -1.10 26.87
CA SER A 6 -84.88 -1.83 25.69
C SER A 6 -85.79 -1.86 24.44
N PRO A 7 -85.36 -2.18 23.19
CA PRO A 7 -84.02 -2.30 22.56
C PRO A 7 -83.92 -1.71 21.11
N THR A 8 -82.71 -1.61 20.55
CA THR A 8 -82.31 -2.00 19.15
C THR A 8 -80.78 -1.85 19.09
N ALA A 9 -79.91 -2.87 19.01
CA ALA A 9 -79.83 -4.13 18.27
C ALA A 9 -79.57 -3.96 16.76
N TRP A 10 -78.35 -3.56 16.41
CA TRP A 10 -77.58 -3.98 15.22
C TRP A 10 -76.11 -3.91 15.67
N GLY A 11 -75.20 -4.87 15.54
CA GLY A 11 -75.12 -6.03 14.67
C GLY A 11 -73.65 -6.21 14.30
N TRP A 12 -72.92 -6.99 15.11
CA TRP A 12 -71.74 -7.83 14.80
C TRP A 12 -70.62 -7.34 13.86
N ALA A 13 -69.43 -7.21 14.47
CA ALA A 13 -68.18 -7.91 14.14
C ALA A 13 -67.26 -7.47 12.97
N ALA A 14 -65.97 -7.53 13.33
CA ALA A 14 -64.79 -7.86 12.52
C ALA A 14 -64.19 -6.78 11.62
N ALA A 15 -63.06 -6.22 12.07
CA ALA A 15 -61.73 -6.66 11.60
C ALA A 15 -60.68 -5.67 12.13
N GLY A 16 -59.84 -6.14 13.05
CA GLY A 16 -58.67 -5.39 13.48
C GLY A 16 -57.78 -5.12 12.27
N ARG A 17 -57.59 -3.85 11.92
CA ARG A 17 -56.50 -3.46 11.01
C ARG A 17 -55.20 -3.64 11.76
N ALA A 18 -54.55 -4.78 11.56
CA ALA A 18 -53.15 -4.94 11.90
C ALA A 18 -52.39 -3.84 11.17
N ARG A 19 -51.86 -2.86 11.92
CA ARG A 19 -50.94 -1.87 11.36
C ARG A 19 -49.71 -2.63 10.88
N ALA A 20 -49.44 -2.58 9.59
CA ALA A 20 -48.20 -3.11 9.03
C ALA A 20 -47.03 -2.43 9.76
N ARG A 21 -46.14 -3.24 10.36
CA ARG A 21 -44.86 -2.76 10.87
C ARG A 21 -44.06 -2.20 9.69
N PRO A 22 -43.48 -0.99 9.78
CA PRO A 22 -42.53 -0.55 8.77
C PRO A 22 -41.37 -1.54 8.74
N SER A 23 -41.07 -2.06 7.55
CA SER A 23 -39.91 -2.91 7.30
C SER A 23 -38.64 -2.08 7.49
N GLY A 24 -38.09 -2.11 8.70
CA GLY A 24 -36.72 -1.64 8.95
C GLY A 24 -35.71 -2.55 8.23
N PRO A 25 -34.49 -2.05 7.95
CA PRO A 25 -33.45 -2.86 7.33
C PRO A 25 -33.16 -4.08 8.20
N THR A 26 -33.19 -5.27 7.58
CA THR A 26 -32.90 -6.54 8.24
C THR A 26 -31.49 -6.49 8.82
N PRO A 27 -31.28 -6.83 10.11
CA PRO A 27 -29.94 -6.85 10.69
C PRO A 27 -29.08 -7.87 9.92
N PRO A 28 -27.80 -7.55 9.66
CA PRO A 28 -26.91 -8.48 8.98
C PRO A 28 -26.85 -9.78 9.77
N ARG A 29 -26.96 -10.92 9.07
CA ARG A 29 -26.89 -12.25 9.69
C ARG A 29 -25.58 -12.34 10.49
N ALA A 30 -25.70 -12.56 11.80
CA ALA A 30 -24.57 -12.85 12.66
C ALA A 30 -23.81 -14.06 12.09
N GLY A 31 -22.57 -13.85 11.64
CA GLY A 31 -21.73 -14.87 11.02
C GLY A 31 -21.41 -14.66 9.53
N ALA A 32 -21.94 -13.63 8.87
CA ALA A 32 -21.49 -13.29 7.53
C ALA A 32 -20.04 -12.78 7.57
N ARG A 33 -19.09 -13.57 7.06
CA ARG A 33 -17.71 -13.14 6.83
C ARG A 33 -17.77 -11.85 5.99
N PRO A 34 -17.10 -10.75 6.39
CA PRO A 34 -17.14 -9.53 5.61
C PRO A 34 -16.74 -9.85 4.18
N VAL A 35 -17.63 -9.52 3.24
CA VAL A 35 -17.34 -9.60 1.80
C VAL A 35 -16.22 -8.59 1.59
N ARG A 36 -15.00 -9.10 1.39
CA ARG A 36 -13.87 -8.27 1.02
C ARG A 36 -14.02 -8.00 -0.46
N ASP A 37 -13.97 -6.73 -0.85
CA ASP A 37 -13.91 -6.37 -2.26
C ASP A 37 -12.71 -7.10 -2.91
N PRO A 38 -12.89 -7.68 -4.10
CA PRO A 38 -11.80 -8.34 -4.79
C PRO A 38 -10.71 -7.32 -5.12
N VAL A 39 -9.47 -7.67 -4.81
CA VAL A 39 -8.29 -6.88 -5.12
C VAL A 39 -7.62 -7.49 -6.35
N ALA A 40 -7.31 -6.65 -7.33
CA ALA A 40 -6.61 -7.05 -8.55
C ALA A 40 -5.31 -6.26 -8.72
N ILE A 41 -4.28 -6.92 -9.24
CA ILE A 41 -3.06 -6.26 -9.72
C ILE A 41 -3.34 -5.83 -11.15
N VAL A 42 -3.31 -4.53 -11.38
CA VAL A 42 -3.70 -3.90 -12.65
C VAL A 42 -2.50 -3.39 -13.45
N ALA A 43 -1.38 -3.16 -12.77
CA ALA A 43 -0.12 -2.78 -13.36
C ALA A 43 1.01 -3.16 -12.40
N ALA A 44 2.22 -3.33 -12.94
CA ALA A 44 3.43 -3.57 -12.18
C ALA A 44 4.58 -2.76 -12.79
N GLY A 45 5.57 -2.44 -11.97
CA GLY A 45 6.85 -1.89 -12.40
C GLY A 45 7.95 -2.45 -11.50
N VAL A 46 9.11 -2.75 -12.07
CA VAL A 46 10.17 -3.54 -11.45
C VAL A 46 11.55 -3.01 -11.84
N VAL A 47 12.43 -2.89 -10.86
CA VAL A 47 13.86 -2.65 -11.13
C VAL A 47 14.65 -3.65 -10.33
N THR A 48 15.24 -4.63 -11.03
CA THR A 48 15.92 -5.78 -10.45
C THR A 48 17.26 -6.06 -11.14
N PRO A 49 18.13 -6.91 -10.56
CA PRO A 49 19.36 -7.33 -11.21
C PRO A 49 19.15 -8.16 -12.49
N ILE A 50 17.98 -8.79 -12.64
CA ILE A 50 17.66 -9.66 -13.79
C ILE A 50 16.78 -8.99 -14.84
N GLY A 51 16.40 -7.73 -14.63
CA GLY A 51 15.56 -6.94 -15.53
C GLY A 51 15.17 -5.62 -14.87
N GLN A 52 15.24 -4.53 -15.64
CA GLN A 52 14.88 -3.17 -15.18
C GLN A 52 13.55 -2.67 -15.77
N ASP A 53 12.83 -3.58 -16.42
CA ASP A 53 11.47 -3.43 -16.89
C ASP A 53 10.77 -4.80 -16.79
N LEU A 54 9.44 -4.78 -16.84
CA LEU A 54 8.58 -5.92 -16.57
C LEU A 54 8.81 -7.06 -17.57
N ASP A 55 8.99 -6.73 -18.85
CA ASP A 55 9.20 -7.72 -19.91
C ASP A 55 10.55 -8.42 -19.75
N ALA A 56 11.63 -7.65 -19.55
CA ALA A 56 12.96 -8.18 -19.30
C ALA A 56 13.01 -9.01 -18.01
N PHE A 57 12.40 -8.51 -16.92
CA PHE A 57 12.31 -9.22 -15.65
C PHE A 57 11.55 -10.54 -15.81
N TRP A 58 10.39 -10.52 -16.44
CA TRP A 58 9.53 -11.69 -16.60
C TRP A 58 10.18 -12.74 -17.50
N SER A 59 10.73 -12.33 -18.64
CA SER A 59 11.46 -13.22 -19.55
C SER A 59 12.67 -13.87 -18.86
N SER A 60 13.45 -13.08 -18.12
CA SER A 60 14.59 -13.58 -17.36
C SER A 60 14.17 -14.56 -16.26
N LEU A 61 13.09 -14.27 -15.54
CA LEU A 61 12.53 -15.17 -14.53
C LEU A 61 12.09 -16.51 -15.12
N LEU A 62 11.38 -16.50 -16.26
CA LEU A 62 10.91 -17.71 -16.92
C LEU A 62 12.05 -18.56 -17.52
N THR A 63 13.17 -17.92 -17.89
CA THR A 63 14.33 -18.60 -18.48
C THR A 63 15.40 -18.99 -17.46
N GLY A 64 15.18 -18.74 -16.17
CA GLY A 64 16.13 -19.07 -15.10
C GLY A 64 17.32 -18.12 -15.01
N GLY A 65 17.15 -16.86 -15.40
CA GLY A 65 18.17 -15.83 -15.32
C GLY A 65 18.72 -15.63 -13.90
N ALA A 66 20.04 -15.64 -13.78
CA ALA A 66 20.73 -15.44 -12.51
C ALA A 66 21.23 -14.00 -12.36
N GLY A 67 20.74 -13.29 -11.35
CA GLY A 67 21.14 -11.91 -11.05
C GLY A 67 22.28 -11.78 -10.03
N ILE A 68 22.77 -12.90 -9.50
CA ILE A 68 23.83 -12.92 -8.49
C ILE A 68 25.17 -12.90 -9.20
N THR A 69 25.91 -11.81 -9.04
CA THR A 69 27.26 -11.65 -9.61
C THR A 69 28.22 -11.13 -8.56
N ARG A 70 29.51 -11.00 -8.91
CA ARG A 70 30.45 -10.26 -8.07
C ARG A 70 29.95 -8.84 -7.84
N ILE A 71 30.04 -8.40 -6.60
CA ILE A 71 29.74 -7.02 -6.21
C ILE A 71 30.84 -6.13 -6.78
N GLU A 72 30.45 -5.11 -7.53
CA GLU A 72 31.33 -4.14 -8.20
C GLU A 72 31.17 -2.73 -7.61
N ARG A 73 30.07 -2.47 -6.90
CA ARG A 73 29.78 -1.15 -6.31
C ARG A 73 30.84 -0.67 -5.31
N PHE A 74 31.40 -1.57 -4.52
CA PHE A 74 32.37 -1.25 -3.48
C PHE A 74 33.37 -2.40 -3.30
N PRO A 75 34.57 -2.14 -2.73
CA PRO A 75 35.55 -3.19 -2.45
C PRO A 75 34.98 -4.24 -1.49
N VAL A 76 35.12 -5.51 -1.85
CA VAL A 76 34.62 -6.65 -1.03
C VAL A 76 35.73 -7.62 -0.61
N ALA A 77 37.00 -7.18 -0.69
CA ALA A 77 38.16 -8.04 -0.44
C ALA A 77 38.27 -8.49 1.02
N ASP A 78 37.75 -7.69 1.94
CA ASP A 78 37.69 -7.88 3.39
C ASP A 78 36.38 -8.52 3.86
N LEU A 79 35.45 -8.84 2.95
CA LEU A 79 34.15 -9.42 3.28
C LEU A 79 34.13 -10.93 3.03
N GLY A 80 33.47 -11.67 3.93
CA GLY A 80 33.27 -13.12 3.77
C GLY A 80 32.37 -13.51 2.60
N VAL A 81 31.63 -12.56 2.02
CA VAL A 81 30.76 -12.74 0.84
C VAL A 81 31.02 -11.61 -0.15
N GLY A 82 31.37 -11.97 -1.39
CA GLY A 82 31.63 -11.02 -2.48
C GLY A 82 30.64 -11.12 -3.65
N LEU A 83 29.57 -11.89 -3.50
CA LEU A 83 28.52 -12.08 -4.50
C LEU A 83 27.21 -11.44 -4.02
N GLY A 84 26.45 -10.83 -4.92
CA GLY A 84 25.17 -10.19 -4.61
C GLY A 84 24.33 -9.90 -5.84
N GLY A 85 23.03 -9.69 -5.60
CA GLY A 85 22.07 -9.22 -6.60
C GLY A 85 22.21 -7.73 -6.85
N GLU A 86 23.31 -7.31 -7.46
CA GLU A 86 23.59 -5.89 -7.69
C GLU A 86 22.88 -5.35 -8.94
N ILE A 87 22.13 -4.25 -8.78
CA ILE A 87 21.66 -3.45 -9.92
C ILE A 87 22.82 -2.57 -10.39
N LYS A 88 23.65 -3.06 -11.31
CA LYS A 88 24.91 -2.41 -11.73
C LYS A 88 24.69 -1.02 -12.34
N LYS A 89 23.66 -0.88 -13.18
CA LYS A 89 23.29 0.39 -13.80
C LYS A 89 22.02 0.92 -13.15
N LEU A 90 22.15 1.98 -12.37
CA LEU A 90 20.99 2.68 -11.82
C LEU A 90 20.23 3.39 -12.96
N PRO A 91 18.88 3.32 -12.98
CA PRO A 91 18.08 4.10 -13.90
C PRO A 91 18.40 5.60 -13.79
N PRO A 92 18.35 6.34 -14.92
CA PRO A 92 18.52 7.79 -14.91
C PRO A 92 17.46 8.41 -14.01
N ALA A 93 17.88 9.39 -13.22
CA ALA A 93 17.01 10.07 -12.27
C ALA A 93 16.98 11.57 -12.58
N PRO A 94 15.85 12.27 -12.35
CA PRO A 94 15.78 13.71 -12.55
C PRO A 94 16.78 14.45 -11.65
N ARG A 95 17.18 15.67 -12.04
CA ARG A 95 18.21 16.48 -11.35
C ARG A 95 17.92 16.74 -9.85
N ARG A 96 16.66 16.64 -9.43
CA ARG A 96 16.22 16.78 -8.02
C ARG A 96 15.83 15.45 -7.36
N ALA A 97 16.30 14.33 -7.90
CA ALA A 97 16.04 13.02 -7.30
C ALA A 97 16.69 12.89 -5.91
N PRO A 98 16.11 12.07 -5.02
CA PRO A 98 16.75 11.73 -3.75
C PRO A 98 18.14 11.12 -3.97
N GLU A 99 19.08 11.40 -3.06
CA GLU A 99 20.39 10.76 -3.07
C GLU A 99 20.29 9.26 -2.77
N CYS A 100 19.40 8.90 -1.85
CA CYS A 100 19.15 7.55 -1.39
C CYS A 100 18.86 6.58 -2.54
N ARG A 101 19.72 5.57 -2.69
CA ARG A 101 19.63 4.56 -3.75
C ARG A 101 18.30 3.82 -3.75
N ALA A 102 17.80 3.43 -2.57
CA ALA A 102 16.50 2.76 -2.43
C ALA A 102 15.35 3.65 -2.93
N SER A 103 15.40 4.95 -2.64
CA SER A 103 14.42 5.92 -3.14
C SER A 103 14.44 6.01 -4.66
N ARG A 104 15.61 6.05 -5.28
CA ARG A 104 15.77 6.11 -6.74
C ARG A 104 15.21 4.86 -7.42
N LEU A 105 15.45 3.68 -6.85
CA LEU A 105 14.93 2.42 -7.38
C LEU A 105 13.41 2.35 -7.29
N LEU A 106 12.83 2.76 -6.16
CA LEU A 106 11.37 2.84 -6.00
C LEU A 106 10.72 3.82 -7.00
N LEU A 107 11.32 5.00 -7.18
CA LEU A 107 10.83 5.99 -8.14
C LEU A 107 10.93 5.49 -9.58
N ALA A 108 12.00 4.77 -9.93
CA ALA A 108 12.15 4.18 -11.26
C ALA A 108 11.09 3.10 -11.51
N ALA A 109 10.87 2.19 -10.57
CA ALA A 109 9.80 1.18 -10.66
C ALA A 109 8.40 1.82 -10.75
N ALA A 110 8.16 2.91 -10.01
CA ALA A 110 6.90 3.66 -10.10
C ALA A 110 6.72 4.40 -11.43
N SER A 111 7.83 4.88 -12.02
CA SER A 111 7.81 5.47 -13.37
C SER A 111 7.41 4.43 -14.41
N GLU A 112 7.95 3.21 -14.32
CA GLU A 112 7.62 2.12 -15.21
C GLU A 112 6.15 1.67 -15.07
N LEU A 113 5.67 1.55 -13.83
CA LEU A 113 4.25 1.31 -13.54
C LEU A 113 3.34 2.32 -14.27
N SER A 114 3.77 3.58 -14.33
CA SER A 114 3.02 4.66 -14.97
C SER A 114 2.97 4.53 -16.49
N VAL A 115 3.96 3.88 -17.12
CA VAL A 115 3.97 3.61 -18.57
C VAL A 115 2.95 2.53 -18.93
N GLY A 116 2.82 1.49 -18.10
CA GLY A 116 1.87 0.38 -18.32
C GLY A 116 0.45 0.61 -17.78
N GLY A 117 0.27 1.50 -16.80
CA GLY A 117 -0.99 1.66 -16.06
C GLY A 117 -1.34 3.10 -15.64
N GLY A 118 -0.72 4.12 -16.24
CA GLY A 118 -0.82 5.53 -15.81
C GLY A 118 -2.24 6.09 -15.65
N ALA A 119 -3.22 5.56 -16.40
CA ALA A 119 -4.63 5.94 -16.26
C ALA A 119 -5.26 5.56 -14.90
N LEU A 120 -4.66 4.62 -14.17
CA LEU A 120 -5.13 4.17 -12.85
C LEU A 120 -4.49 4.95 -11.70
N LEU A 121 -3.35 5.59 -11.94
CA LEU A 121 -2.73 6.54 -11.01
C LEU A 121 -3.36 7.94 -11.12
N ALA A 122 -4.01 8.25 -12.25
CA ALA A 122 -4.81 9.45 -12.47
C ALA A 122 -6.18 9.39 -11.76
N ARG A 123 -6.19 9.03 -10.48
CA ARG A 123 -7.39 8.98 -9.63
C ARG A 123 -7.31 10.03 -8.54
N ASP A 124 -8.46 10.33 -7.94
CA ASP A 124 -8.56 11.23 -6.79
C ASP A 124 -7.46 10.89 -5.75
N PRO A 125 -6.54 11.84 -5.44
CA PRO A 125 -5.49 11.63 -4.46
C PRO A 125 -6.00 11.17 -3.09
N ALA A 126 -7.25 11.50 -2.73
CA ALA A 126 -7.88 11.03 -1.49
C ALA A 126 -8.14 9.52 -1.48
N ARG A 127 -8.09 8.85 -2.63
CA ARG A 127 -8.29 7.40 -2.80
C ARG A 127 -7.01 6.64 -3.14
N LEU A 128 -5.87 7.33 -3.15
CA LEU A 128 -4.56 6.73 -3.42
C LEU A 128 -3.83 6.49 -2.09
N ALA A 129 -3.48 5.24 -1.83
CA ALA A 129 -2.60 4.87 -0.73
C ALA A 129 -1.29 4.32 -1.29
N VAL A 130 -0.17 4.78 -0.74
CA VAL A 130 1.17 4.28 -1.05
C VAL A 130 1.69 3.53 0.16
N VAL A 131 1.92 2.22 -0.01
CA VAL A 131 2.52 1.36 1.02
C VAL A 131 3.91 0.96 0.54
N VAL A 132 4.93 1.25 1.33
CA VAL A 132 6.33 0.96 0.99
C VAL A 132 6.96 0.11 2.06
N GLY A 133 7.50 -1.03 1.63
CA GLY A 133 8.37 -1.86 2.44
C GLY A 133 9.84 -1.60 2.14
N THR A 134 10.61 -1.19 3.13
CA THR A 134 12.08 -1.14 3.06
C THR A 134 12.64 -1.61 4.39
N ALA A 135 13.76 -2.33 4.39
CA ALA A 135 14.44 -2.76 5.61
C ALA A 135 15.69 -1.92 5.92
N LEU A 136 16.44 -1.52 4.89
CA LEU A 136 17.75 -0.85 5.02
C LEU A 136 17.90 0.31 4.02
N GLY A 137 16.79 0.96 3.66
CA GLY A 137 16.77 1.92 2.57
C GLY A 137 17.67 3.15 2.74
N GLY A 138 17.93 3.58 3.98
CA GLY A 138 18.76 4.77 4.29
C GLY A 138 20.13 4.46 4.88
N VAL A 139 20.59 3.20 4.88
CA VAL A 139 21.82 2.83 5.59
C VAL A 139 23.05 3.51 4.99
N GLU A 140 23.17 3.57 3.66
CA GLU A 140 24.28 4.22 2.97
C GLU A 140 24.38 5.73 3.29
N GLU A 141 23.24 6.40 3.41
CA GLU A 141 23.18 7.79 3.86
C GLU A 141 23.58 7.93 5.34
N GLY A 142 23.18 6.98 6.19
CA GLY A 142 23.56 6.94 7.60
C GLY A 142 25.06 6.75 7.80
N GLU A 143 25.67 5.82 7.05
CA GLU A 143 27.11 5.59 7.03
C GLU A 143 27.88 6.86 6.61
N ARG A 144 27.41 7.53 5.54
CA ARG A 144 27.99 8.82 5.10
C ARG A 144 27.88 9.91 6.17
N ALA A 145 26.73 10.03 6.83
CA ALA A 145 26.54 11.00 7.89
C ALA A 145 27.48 10.75 9.06
N LEU A 146 27.65 9.48 9.47
CA LEU A 146 28.57 9.09 10.54
C LEU A 146 30.03 9.33 10.15
N ALA A 147 30.39 9.16 8.87
CA ALA A 147 31.69 9.49 8.31
C ALA A 147 31.94 11.01 8.14
N GLY A 148 31.03 11.86 8.63
CA GLY A 148 31.21 13.32 8.66
C GLY A 148 30.51 14.10 7.54
N ALA A 149 29.69 13.46 6.70
CA ALA A 149 28.89 14.18 5.71
C ALA A 149 27.69 14.88 6.38
N THR A 150 27.88 16.13 6.82
CA THR A 150 26.91 16.92 7.61
C THR A 150 25.80 17.60 6.80
N GLY A 151 25.43 17.06 5.64
CA GLY A 151 24.37 17.62 4.80
C GLY A 151 22.97 17.28 5.30
N LEU A 152 22.05 18.25 5.37
CA LEU A 152 20.65 18.02 5.73
C LEU A 152 19.98 16.96 4.83
N ARG A 153 20.38 16.89 3.56
CA ARG A 153 19.89 15.86 2.61
C ARG A 153 20.40 14.46 2.96
N THR A 154 21.65 14.34 3.37
CA THR A 154 22.26 13.09 3.85
C THR A 154 21.52 12.61 5.09
N LEU A 155 21.33 13.47 6.09
CA LEU A 155 20.58 13.13 7.30
C LEU A 155 19.12 12.76 7.02
N ALA A 156 18.43 13.51 6.15
CA ALA A 156 17.06 13.18 5.74
C ALA A 156 16.97 11.87 4.95
N GLY A 157 18.02 11.50 4.24
CA GLY A 157 18.18 10.24 3.53
C GLY A 157 18.45 9.06 4.46
N ALA A 158 19.16 9.29 5.57
CA ALA A 158 19.49 8.28 6.58
C ALA A 158 18.27 7.79 7.38
N LEU A 159 17.18 8.56 7.36
CA LEU A 159 15.93 8.17 8.01
C LEU A 159 15.34 6.93 7.32
N TYR A 160 14.94 5.95 8.13
CA TYR A 160 14.39 4.67 7.67
C TYR A 160 13.21 4.83 6.70
N ASP A 161 12.37 5.84 6.92
CA ASP A 161 11.16 6.13 6.13
C ASP A 161 11.44 7.01 4.89
N SER A 162 12.69 7.41 4.65
CA SER A 162 13.07 8.29 3.53
C SER A 162 12.61 7.76 2.16
N PRO A 163 12.79 6.45 1.83
CA PRO A 163 12.29 5.93 0.56
C PRO A 163 10.78 6.04 0.40
N ALA A 164 10.01 5.79 1.47
CA ALA A 164 8.56 5.90 1.45
C ALA A 164 8.10 7.36 1.23
N ARG A 165 8.70 8.31 1.96
CA ARG A 165 8.42 9.74 1.79
C ARG A 165 8.78 10.25 0.39
N ASN A 166 9.92 9.81 -0.14
CA ASN A 166 10.36 10.22 -1.46
C ASN A 166 9.46 9.66 -2.57
N LEU A 167 9.01 8.41 -2.44
CA LEU A 167 8.06 7.82 -3.37
C LEU A 167 6.71 8.55 -3.35
N ALA A 168 6.15 8.79 -2.16
CA ALA A 168 4.88 9.50 -2.02
C ALA A 168 4.94 10.91 -2.62
N ARG A 169 6.05 11.63 -2.41
CA ARG A 169 6.30 12.93 -3.07
C ARG A 169 6.38 12.81 -4.59
N GLY A 170 7.07 11.78 -5.10
CA GLY A 170 7.18 11.53 -6.54
C GLY A 170 5.84 11.21 -7.21
N LEU A 171 4.92 10.60 -6.47
CA LEU A 171 3.57 10.25 -6.94
C LEU A 171 2.52 11.35 -6.68
N GLY A 172 2.88 12.45 -6.01
CA GLY A 172 1.93 13.51 -5.65
C GLY A 172 0.89 13.08 -4.60
N ALA A 173 1.16 12.02 -3.84
CA ALA A 173 0.24 11.52 -2.82
C ALA A 173 0.27 12.45 -1.57
N SER A 174 -0.92 12.86 -1.11
CA SER A 174 -1.10 13.72 0.06
C SER A 174 -0.95 12.99 1.39
N SER A 175 -1.08 11.66 1.40
CA SER A 175 -0.81 10.80 2.56
C SER A 175 0.15 9.67 2.18
N SER A 176 1.24 9.55 2.95
CA SER A 176 2.08 8.35 2.95
C SER A 176 1.72 7.55 4.21
N GLY A 177 0.99 6.47 4.02
CA GLY A 177 0.78 5.51 5.09
C GLY A 177 2.01 4.63 5.20
N THR A 178 2.90 4.91 6.15
CA THR A 178 3.90 3.91 6.56
C THR A 178 3.11 2.81 7.27
N GLY A 179 2.83 1.71 6.58
CA GLY A 179 2.27 0.53 7.23
C GLY A 179 3.29 -0.01 8.21
N TRP A 180 3.06 0.18 9.51
CA TRP A 180 3.81 -0.50 10.56
C TRP A 180 3.16 -1.86 10.82
N PRO A 181 3.79 -2.98 10.45
CA PRO A 181 3.69 -4.19 11.23
C PRO A 181 5.00 -4.33 12.00
N THR A 182 5.21 -3.55 13.05
CA THR A 182 6.13 -3.99 14.10
C THR A 182 5.43 -5.08 14.90
N SER A 183 5.35 -6.26 14.30
CA SER A 183 5.35 -7.51 15.06
C SER A 183 6.75 -8.08 14.93
N SER A 184 7.48 -8.11 16.04
CA SER A 184 8.78 -8.75 16.18
C SER A 184 8.71 -10.24 15.80
N SER A 185 9.11 -10.55 14.57
CA SER A 185 9.52 -11.86 13.99
C SER A 185 9.99 -11.56 12.55
N PRO A 186 10.80 -12.40 11.84
CA PRO A 186 11.77 -11.96 10.83
C PRO A 186 11.13 -11.30 9.60
N ALA A 187 10.77 -10.02 9.74
CA ALA A 187 9.90 -9.29 8.81
C ALA A 187 10.68 -8.42 7.82
N ALA A 188 12.02 -8.40 7.89
CA ALA A 188 12.85 -7.68 6.93
C ALA A 188 12.61 -8.16 5.48
N THR A 189 12.15 -9.40 5.30
CA THR A 189 11.84 -10.00 3.99
C THR A 189 10.37 -9.87 3.59
N THR A 190 9.44 -9.59 4.51
CA THR A 190 7.98 -9.58 4.25
C THR A 190 7.39 -8.19 3.98
N SER A 191 8.22 -7.14 3.93
CA SER A 191 7.76 -5.74 3.93
C SER A 191 6.89 -5.33 2.73
N SER A 192 6.77 -6.14 1.67
CA SER A 192 5.92 -5.86 0.50
C SER A 192 4.46 -6.31 0.62
N ALA A 193 4.05 -7.00 1.70
CA ALA A 193 2.73 -7.64 1.81
C ALA A 193 1.81 -7.05 2.89
N ALA A 194 1.77 -5.72 3.08
CA ALA A 194 0.88 -5.08 4.05
C ALA A 194 -0.36 -4.46 3.36
N SER A 195 -1.52 -5.10 3.51
CA SER A 195 -2.83 -4.52 3.18
C SER A 195 -3.40 -3.80 4.40
N SER A 196 -3.43 -2.46 4.40
CA SER A 196 -4.17 -1.69 5.42
C SER A 196 -5.50 -1.20 4.84
N CYS A 197 -6.62 -1.82 5.23
CA CYS A 197 -7.95 -1.27 4.97
C CYS A 197 -8.27 -0.27 6.09
N GLY A 198 -7.88 0.99 5.91
CA GLY A 198 -8.35 2.09 6.75
C GLY A 198 -9.63 2.67 6.18
N GLY A 199 -10.78 2.28 6.72
CA GLY A 199 -12.05 2.96 6.41
C GLY A 199 -12.13 4.26 7.19
N SER A 200 -11.97 5.41 6.54
CA SER A 200 -12.36 6.70 7.09
C SER A 200 -13.82 6.96 6.73
N THR A 201 -14.73 6.73 7.67
CA THR A 201 -16.08 7.29 7.59
C THR A 201 -15.98 8.78 7.90
N SER A 202 -15.95 9.63 6.88
CA SER A 202 -16.14 11.06 7.06
C SER A 202 -17.64 11.33 7.25
N SER A 203 -18.10 11.46 8.49
CA SER A 203 -19.32 12.19 8.80
C SER A 203 -18.98 13.68 8.80
N ALA A 204 -19.41 14.41 7.78
CA ALA A 204 -19.44 15.87 7.80
C ALA A 204 -20.83 16.33 8.26
N PRO A 205 -20.93 17.43 9.04
CA PRO A 205 -22.20 18.04 9.46
C PRO A 205 -22.95 18.72 8.32
#